data_AF-A0AAC9WG93-F1
#
_entry.id   AF-A0AAC9WG93-F1
#
_cell.length_a   1.000
_cell.length_b   1.000
_cell.length_c   1.000
_cell.angle_alpha   90.00
_cell.angle_beta   90.00
_cell.angle_gamma   90.00
#
_symmetry.space_group_name_H-M   'P 1'
#
loop_
_entity.id
_entity.type
_entity.pdbx_description
1 polymer ?
#
loop_
_entity_poly.entity_id
_entity_poly.type
_entity_poly.pdbx_seq_one_letter_code
_entity_poly.pdbx_strand_id
1 'polypeptide(L)'
;MLELPIKEVNIIDNGNTGGQVLLDMPNILKASQIKNMVMVKYAGFITERILNGEASDGCMGYATSDMDSANILLRKYVILTDDSISFTGYEDEYIKNKCIELSKLWGKEVEVLLSENENEVKEIAEQLIEKKVIKVA
;
A
#
# COMPACT_ATOMS: atom_id res chain seq x y z
N MET A 1 6.16 10.97 8.21
CA MET A 1 5.38 11.33 7.01
C MET A 1 5.99 10.59 5.82
N LEU A 2 5.18 9.85 5.05
CA LEU A 2 5.67 9.12 3.87
C LEU A 2 5.99 10.15 2.77
N GLU A 3 7.26 10.29 2.39
CA GLU A 3 7.67 11.18 1.30
C GLU A 3 7.29 10.54 -0.05
N LEU A 4 6.02 10.64 -0.42
CA LEU A 4 5.49 10.16 -1.70
C LEU A 4 4.96 11.34 -2.52
N PRO A 5 5.37 11.48 -3.79
CA PRO A 5 4.89 12.54 -4.68
C PRO A 5 3.50 12.17 -5.21
N ILE A 6 2.47 12.37 -4.39
CA ILE A 6 1.08 12.12 -4.77
C ILE A 6 0.66 13.21 -5.77
N LYS A 7 0.15 12.81 -6.95
CA LYS A 7 -0.46 13.73 -7.92
C LYS A 7 -1.96 13.86 -7.70
N GLU A 8 -2.63 12.73 -7.52
CA GLU A 8 -4.08 12.66 -7.51
C GLU A 8 -4.56 11.43 -6.74
N VAL A 9 -5.70 11.58 -6.06
CA VAL A 9 -6.50 10.49 -5.50
C VAL A 9 -7.89 10.57 -6.12
N ASN A 10 -8.38 9.46 -6.68
CA ASN A 10 -9.69 9.43 -7.32
C ASN A 10 -10.48 8.14 -7.00
N ILE A 11 -11.80 8.23 -7.13
CA ILE A 11 -12.74 7.10 -7.14
C ILE A 11 -13.28 7.00 -8.56
N ILE A 12 -12.96 5.90 -9.25
CA ILE A 12 -13.45 5.61 -10.59
C ILE A 12 -14.82 4.94 -10.45
N ASP A 13 -15.84 5.53 -11.04
CA ASP A 13 -17.22 5.05 -11.04
C ASP A 13 -17.67 4.75 -12.48
N ASN A 14 -17.20 3.63 -13.02
CA ASN A 14 -17.53 3.14 -14.37
C ASN A 14 -18.14 1.73 -14.33
N GLY A 15 -18.90 1.40 -13.27
CA GLY A 15 -19.46 0.06 -13.05
C GLY A 15 -18.55 -0.93 -12.30
N ASN A 16 -17.29 -0.53 -12.04
CA ASN A 16 -16.41 -1.11 -11.02
C ASN A 16 -16.03 0.03 -10.08
N THR A 17 -16.51 0.01 -8.84
CA THR A 17 -16.10 0.98 -7.80
C THR A 17 -14.68 0.65 -7.37
N GLY A 18 -13.71 1.48 -7.77
CA GLY A 18 -12.30 1.32 -7.38
C GLY A 18 -11.65 2.66 -7.12
N GLY A 19 -10.83 2.74 -6.08
CA GLY A 19 -10.00 3.90 -5.79
C GLY A 19 -8.63 3.80 -6.49
N GLN A 20 -8.09 4.91 -6.96
CA GLN A 20 -6.73 4.98 -7.47
C GLN A 20 -5.97 6.15 -6.84
N VAL A 21 -4.70 5.89 -6.50
CA VAL A 21 -3.71 6.93 -6.17
C VAL A 21 -2.69 7.00 -7.31
N LEU A 22 -2.55 8.17 -7.92
CA LEU A 22 -1.54 8.46 -8.94
C LEU A 22 -0.31 9.07 -8.28
N LEU A 23 0.84 8.42 -8.44
CA LEU A 23 2.12 8.84 -7.86
C LEU A 23 3.11 9.25 -8.97
N ASP A 24 3.89 10.30 -8.75
CA ASP A 24 5.00 10.72 -9.63
C ASP A 24 6.31 10.00 -9.30
N MET A 25 6.28 8.67 -9.29
CA MET A 25 7.45 7.89 -8.88
C MET A 25 8.28 7.45 -10.09
N PRO A 26 9.62 7.39 -9.97
CA PRO A 26 10.46 6.80 -10.99
C PRO A 26 10.15 5.29 -11.13
N ASN A 27 10.32 4.76 -12.34
CA ASN A 27 10.12 3.33 -12.63
C ASN A 27 11.08 2.41 -11.84
N ILE A 28 12.17 2.95 -11.28
CA ILE A 28 13.15 2.23 -10.48
C ILE A 28 13.11 2.81 -9.06
N LEU A 29 12.82 1.95 -8.08
CA LEU A 29 12.64 2.33 -6.68
C LEU A 29 13.84 1.89 -5.83
N LYS A 30 14.27 2.77 -4.92
CA LYS A 30 15.18 2.43 -3.81
C LYS A 30 14.42 1.65 -2.72
N ALA A 31 15.14 0.91 -1.88
CA ALA A 31 14.54 0.15 -0.77
C ALA A 31 13.63 1.01 0.13
N SER A 32 14.03 2.24 0.48
CA SER A 32 13.20 3.15 1.27
C SER A 32 11.88 3.52 0.58
N GLN A 33 11.89 3.68 -0.74
CA GLN A 33 10.69 3.96 -1.52
C GLN A 33 9.79 2.74 -1.63
N ILE A 34 10.37 1.54 -1.69
CA ILE A 34 9.62 0.28 -1.70
C ILE A 34 8.81 0.11 -0.41
N LYS A 35 9.40 0.40 0.77
CA LYS A 35 8.66 0.38 2.05
C LYS A 35 7.41 1.28 1.97
N ASN A 36 7.59 2.53 1.55
CA ASN A 36 6.48 3.48 1.47
C ASN A 36 5.38 3.00 0.51
N MET A 37 5.75 2.41 -0.62
CA MET A 37 4.80 1.83 -1.56
C MET A 37 4.01 0.67 -0.95
N VAL A 38 4.67 -0.24 -0.22
CA VAL A 38 3.99 -1.34 0.47
C VAL A 38 2.99 -0.80 1.51
N MET A 39 3.39 0.21 2.27
CA MET A 39 2.52 0.84 3.25
C MET A 39 1.26 1.46 2.60
N VAL A 40 1.41 2.13 1.46
CA VAL A 40 0.26 2.63 0.67
C VAL A 40 -0.63 1.50 0.19
N LYS A 41 -0.05 0.38 -0.27
CA LYS A 41 -0.83 -0.79 -0.68
C LYS A 41 -1.67 -1.38 0.48
N TYR A 42 -1.20 -1.29 1.72
CA TYR A 42 -1.98 -1.72 2.87
C TYR A 42 -3.02 -0.71 3.34
N ALA A 43 -2.84 0.58 3.01
CA ALA A 43 -3.65 1.66 3.58
C ALA A 43 -5.15 1.51 3.29
N GLY A 44 -5.55 1.10 2.07
CA GLY A 44 -6.97 0.92 1.73
C GLY A 44 -7.64 -0.15 2.61
N PHE A 45 -7.10 -1.36 2.62
CA PHE A 45 -7.61 -2.48 3.42
C PHE A 45 -7.66 -2.16 4.93
N ILE A 46 -6.61 -1.50 5.46
CA ILE A 46 -6.55 -1.16 6.89
C ILE A 46 -7.54 -0.04 7.22
N THR A 47 -7.70 0.96 6.34
CA THR A 47 -8.69 2.03 6.53
C THR A 47 -10.11 1.48 6.60
N GLU A 48 -10.47 0.54 5.71
CA GLU A 48 -11.77 -0.12 5.76
C GLU A 48 -12.00 -0.80 7.12
N ARG A 49 -11.01 -1.55 7.63
CA ARG A 49 -11.11 -2.19 8.96
C ARG A 49 -11.29 -1.19 10.09
N ILE A 50 -10.60 -0.05 10.05
CA ILE A 50 -10.68 0.98 11.08
C ILE A 50 -12.07 1.65 11.05
N LEU A 51 -12.52 2.09 9.88
CA LEU A 51 -13.75 2.89 9.76
C LEU A 51 -15.03 2.04 9.79
N ASN A 52 -15.00 0.82 9.24
CA ASN A 52 -16.19 -0.03 9.06
C ASN A 52 -16.20 -1.24 9.99
N GLY A 53 -15.10 -1.54 10.70
CA GLY A 53 -14.94 -2.75 11.51
C GLY A 53 -14.64 -4.02 10.70
N GLU A 54 -14.74 -3.95 9.38
CA GLU A 54 -14.44 -5.03 8.43
C GLU A 54 -13.83 -4.46 7.14
N ALA A 55 -13.14 -5.31 6.36
CA ALA A 55 -12.63 -4.94 5.05
C ALA A 55 -13.16 -5.87 3.96
N SER A 56 -13.26 -5.30 2.76
CA SER A 56 -13.65 -5.97 1.53
C SER A 56 -12.46 -6.67 0.86
N ASP A 57 -12.75 -7.56 -0.08
CA ASP A 57 -11.76 -8.26 -0.90
C ASP A 57 -11.30 -7.47 -2.13
N GLY A 58 -11.76 -6.23 -2.32
CA GLY A 58 -11.45 -5.42 -3.51
C GLY A 58 -9.96 -5.15 -3.74
N CYS A 59 -9.14 -5.32 -2.70
CA CYS A 59 -7.68 -5.22 -2.75
C CYS A 59 -6.95 -6.53 -3.15
N MET A 60 -7.69 -7.59 -3.52
CA MET A 60 -7.17 -8.94 -3.80
C MET A 60 -7.70 -9.52 -5.12
N GLY A 61 -7.07 -10.60 -5.61
CA GLY A 61 -7.64 -11.48 -6.65
C GLY A 61 -7.23 -11.19 -8.10
N TYR A 62 -6.31 -10.27 -8.35
CA TYR A 62 -5.78 -9.96 -9.69
C TYR A 62 -4.35 -9.45 -9.63
N ALA A 63 -3.56 -9.68 -10.69
CA ALA A 63 -2.09 -9.53 -10.70
C ALA A 63 -1.55 -8.13 -10.35
N THR A 64 -2.39 -7.10 -10.38
CA THR A 64 -2.05 -5.71 -10.04
C THR A 64 -2.81 -5.20 -8.81
N SER A 65 -3.46 -6.10 -8.07
CA SER A 65 -4.13 -5.80 -6.82
C SER A 65 -3.14 -5.26 -5.80
N ASP A 66 -3.64 -4.60 -4.77
CA ASP A 66 -2.78 -4.00 -3.76
C ASP A 66 -1.99 -5.06 -3.01
N MET A 67 -2.61 -6.18 -2.65
CA MET A 67 -1.95 -7.27 -1.93
C MET A 67 -0.91 -8.00 -2.79
N ASP A 68 -1.21 -8.27 -4.07
CA ASP A 68 -0.24 -8.91 -4.97
C ASP A 68 0.95 -7.98 -5.25
N SER A 69 0.68 -6.69 -5.44
CA SER A 69 1.72 -5.67 -5.61
C SER A 69 2.60 -5.54 -4.37
N ALA A 70 1.99 -5.55 -3.17
CA ALA A 70 2.71 -5.49 -1.90
C ALA A 70 3.65 -6.69 -1.73
N ASN A 71 3.20 -7.89 -2.07
CA ASN A 71 4.00 -9.11 -2.01
C ASN A 71 5.23 -9.06 -2.93
N ILE A 72 5.05 -8.57 -4.16
CA ILE A 72 6.16 -8.36 -5.11
C ILE A 72 7.16 -7.33 -4.56
N LEU A 73 6.67 -6.23 -4.00
CA LEU A 73 7.48 -5.16 -3.44
C LEU A 73 8.26 -5.62 -2.21
N LEU A 74 7.65 -6.37 -1.30
CA LEU A 74 8.33 -6.97 -0.14
C LEU A 74 9.50 -7.86 -0.56
N ARG A 75 9.28 -8.73 -1.55
CA ARG A 75 10.35 -9.58 -2.09
C ARG A 75 11.49 -8.74 -2.68
N LYS A 76 11.17 -7.70 -3.45
CA LYS A 76 12.17 -6.77 -3.99
C LYS A 76 12.95 -6.07 -2.87
N TYR A 77 12.26 -5.61 -1.82
CA TYR A 77 12.90 -4.98 -0.68
C TYR A 77 13.93 -5.91 -0.05
N VAL A 78 13.52 -7.13 0.30
CA VAL A 78 14.38 -8.12 0.95
C VAL A 78 15.64 -8.40 0.11
N ILE A 79 15.49 -8.63 -1.19
CA ILE A 79 16.63 -8.87 -2.12
C ILE A 79 17.56 -7.65 -2.20
N LEU A 80 17.03 -6.42 -2.10
CA LEU A 80 17.83 -5.19 -2.19
C LEU A 80 18.55 -4.83 -0.89
N THR A 81 18.10 -5.35 0.25
CA THR A 81 18.61 -4.93 1.57
C THR A 81 19.36 -6.01 2.33
N ASP A 82 19.26 -7.26 1.90
CA ASP A 82 19.88 -8.39 2.58
C ASP A 82 20.90 -9.07 1.66
N ASP A 83 22.17 -8.77 1.92
CA ASP A 83 23.32 -9.26 1.14
C ASP A 83 23.56 -10.77 1.31
N SER A 84 22.86 -11.44 2.24
CA SER A 84 23.00 -12.88 2.48
C SER A 84 22.17 -13.74 1.52
N ILE A 85 21.29 -13.11 0.73
CA ILE A 85 20.31 -13.78 -0.11
C ILE A 85 20.87 -13.99 -1.53
N SER A 86 20.57 -15.15 -2.12
CA SER A 86 20.85 -15.39 -3.54
C SER A 86 20.09 -14.42 -4.44
N PHE A 87 20.77 -13.81 -5.42
CA PHE A 87 20.15 -12.93 -6.42
C PHE A 87 19.04 -13.60 -7.24
N THR A 88 19.01 -14.94 -7.31
CA THR A 88 17.94 -15.66 -8.00
C THR A 88 16.66 -15.72 -7.17
N GLY A 89 16.76 -15.65 -5.84
CA GLY A 89 15.64 -15.59 -4.89
C GLY A 89 14.55 -16.64 -5.10
N TYR A 90 14.86 -17.77 -5.73
CA TYR A 90 13.91 -18.83 -6.05
C TYR A 90 13.70 -19.71 -4.82
N GLU A 91 12.44 -19.80 -4.37
CA GLU A 91 11.97 -20.69 -3.30
C GLU A 91 12.78 -20.66 -1.99
N ASP A 92 13.27 -19.48 -1.62
CA ASP A 92 13.96 -19.32 -0.35
C ASP A 92 12.93 -19.11 0.79
N GLU A 93 12.82 -20.11 1.67
CA GLU A 93 12.00 -20.04 2.89
C GLU A 93 12.40 -18.85 3.76
N TYR A 94 13.68 -18.46 3.74
CA TYR A 94 14.17 -17.27 4.43
C TYR A 94 13.54 -15.99 3.88
N ILE A 95 13.49 -15.82 2.55
CA ILE A 95 12.82 -14.66 1.91
C ILE A 95 11.36 -14.63 2.33
N LYS A 96 10.67 -15.78 2.27
CA LYS A 96 9.25 -15.86 2.66
C LYS A 96 9.04 -15.43 4.11
N ASN A 97 9.85 -15.93 5.04
CA ASN A 97 9.76 -15.58 6.44
C ASN A 97 10.03 -14.09 6.67
N LYS A 98 11.02 -13.51 5.98
CA LYS A 98 11.30 -12.07 6.03
C LYS A 98 10.17 -11.22 5.46
N CYS A 99 9.56 -11.62 4.35
CA CYS A 99 8.38 -10.94 3.82
C CYS A 99 7.22 -10.96 4.82
N ILE A 100 6.97 -12.08 5.52
CA ILE A 100 5.92 -12.18 6.55
C ILE A 100 6.22 -11.25 7.73
N GLU A 101 7.46 -11.22 8.21
CA GLU A 101 7.90 -10.34 9.31
C GLU A 101 7.67 -8.87 8.95
N LEU A 102 8.16 -8.44 7.78
CA LEU A 102 8.03 -7.06 7.30
C LEU A 102 6.58 -6.68 7.01
N SER A 103 5.79 -7.58 6.44
CA SER A 103 4.36 -7.37 6.18
C SER A 103 3.60 -7.07 7.48
N LYS A 104 3.84 -7.85 8.54
CA LYS A 104 3.23 -7.61 9.86
C LYS A 104 3.69 -6.29 10.46
N LEU A 105 4.99 -6.03 10.42
CA LEU A 105 5.58 -4.80 10.99
C LEU A 105 5.01 -3.56 10.30
N TRP A 106 5.10 -3.48 8.97
CA TRP A 106 4.66 -2.31 8.21
C TRP A 106 3.14 -2.19 8.16
N GLY A 107 2.40 -3.31 8.16
CA GLY A 107 0.96 -3.29 8.33
C GLY A 107 0.57 -2.68 9.69
N LYS A 108 1.29 -3.02 10.77
CA LYS A 108 1.07 -2.41 12.08
C LYS A 108 1.43 -0.93 12.11
N GLU A 109 2.52 -0.53 11.46
CA GLU A 109 2.87 0.90 11.32
C GLU A 109 1.75 1.68 10.59
N VAL A 110 1.19 1.12 9.52
CA VAL A 110 0.06 1.74 8.80
C VAL A 110 -1.17 1.86 9.68
N GLU A 111 -1.51 0.79 10.42
CA GLU A 111 -2.63 0.81 11.37
C GLU A 111 -2.48 1.92 12.41
N VAL A 112 -1.30 2.04 13.03
CA VAL A 112 -1.02 3.11 13.99
C VAL A 112 -1.18 4.49 13.36
N LEU A 113 -0.55 4.72 12.20
CA LEU A 113 -0.64 6.01 11.50
C LEU A 113 -2.07 6.39 11.14
N LEU A 114 -2.87 5.44 10.65
CA LEU A 114 -4.26 5.70 10.27
C LEU A 114 -5.15 5.93 11.49
N SER A 115 -4.96 5.15 12.57
CA SER A 115 -5.73 5.34 13.81
C SER A 115 -5.41 6.67 14.50
N GLU A 116 -4.15 7.12 14.49
CA GLU A 116 -3.76 8.42 15.04
C GLU A 116 -4.37 9.60 14.26
N ASN A 117 -4.70 9.39 12.98
CA ASN A 117 -5.24 10.41 12.08
C ASN A 117 -6.66 10.06 11.57
N GLU A 118 -7.42 9.27 12.34
CA GLU A 118 -8.71 8.70 11.91
C GLU A 118 -9.72 9.76 11.43
N ASN A 119 -9.81 10.89 12.14
CA ASN A 119 -10.70 11.98 11.79
C ASN A 119 -10.35 12.61 10.43
N GLU A 120 -9.06 12.83 10.16
CA GLU A 120 -8.60 13.39 8.88
C GLU A 120 -8.84 12.40 7.73
N VAL A 121 -8.58 11.11 7.98
CA VAL A 121 -8.85 10.04 7.01
C VAL A 121 -10.35 10.01 6.66
N LYS A 122 -11.23 10.11 7.66
CA LYS A 122 -12.67 10.15 7.46
C LYS A 122 -13.11 11.37 6.65
N GLU A 123 -12.60 12.55 6.98
CA GLU A 123 -12.92 13.78 6.25
C GLU A 123 -12.50 13.68 4.78
N ILE A 124 -11.29 13.16 4.51
CA ILE A 124 -10.81 12.95 3.15
C ILE A 124 -11.68 11.93 2.40
N ALA A 125 -12.09 10.84 3.06
CA ALA A 125 -12.97 9.84 2.47
C ALA A 125 -14.34 10.43 2.08
N GLU A 126 -14.94 11.23 2.96
CA GLU A 126 -16.20 11.94 2.69
C GLU A 126 -16.05 12.91 1.50
N GLN A 127 -14.95 13.66 1.46
CA GLN A 127 -14.65 14.54 0.33
C GLN A 127 -14.47 13.78 -0.99
N LEU A 128 -13.83 12.61 -0.97
CA LEU A 128 -13.66 11.76 -2.16
C LEU A 128 -14.99 11.20 -2.66
N ILE A 129 -15.92 10.85 -1.77
CA ILE A 129 -17.26 10.39 -2.14
C ILE A 129 -18.02 11.50 -2.89
N GLU A 130 -17.93 12.74 -2.41
CA GLU A 130 -18.61 13.90 -3.00
C GLU A 130 -17.95 14.35 -4.32
N LYS A 131 -16.63 14.56 -4.31
CA LYS A 131 -15.90 15.19 -5.43
C LYS A 131 -15.39 14.20 -6.46
N LYS A 132 -15.36 12.90 -6.14
CA LYS A 132 -14.76 11.79 -6.91
C LYS A 132 -13.25 11.91 -7.16
N VAL A 133 -12.67 13.12 -7.08
CA VAL A 133 -11.26 13.40 -7.33
C VAL A 133 -10.74 14.46 -6.36
N ILE A 134 -9.55 14.22 -5.79
CA ILE A 134 -8.76 15.19 -5.04
C ILE A 134 -7.38 15.30 -5.70
N LYS A 135 -7.02 16.52 -6.13
CA LYS A 135 -5.68 16.82 -6.65
C LYS A 135 -4.79 17.32 -5.53
N VAL A 136 -3.57 16.80 -5.46
CA VAL A 136 -2.56 17.23 -4.48
C VAL A 136 -1.59 18.13 -5.21
N ALA A 137 -1.46 19.38 -4.74
CA ALA A 137 -0.66 20.43 -5.37
C ALA A 137 0.83 20.30 -5.03
#